data_AF-A0A449A2H4-F1
#
_entry.id   AF-A0A449A2H4-F1
#
_cell.length_a   1.000
_cell.length_b   1.000
_cell.length_c   1.000
_cell.angle_alpha   90.00
_cell.angle_beta   90.00
_cell.angle_gamma   90.00
#
_symmetry.space_group_name_H-M   'P 1'
#
loop_
_entity.id
_entity.type
_entity.pdbx_description
1 polymer ?
#
loop_
_entity_poly.entity_id
_entity_poly.type
_entity_poly.pdbx_seq_one_letter_code
_entity_poly.pdbx_strand_id
1 'polypeptide(L)'
;MKIIETIAQKFNLSPEDVLKSLELSQDYKQIDLLKALGIYSMFGTKEEHEEYIKSKLKNYHEQLASRENESKEKDKKIQELELQKSQTLDKLNNVVEKEIQKLNFYGNVKAQDLDFEALDFQNLKGSILNQAKQNNWTIKEVEEPKQQETTQRDTKVFSYGIVTKN
;
A
#
# COMPACT_ATOMS: atom_id res chain seq x y z
N MET A 1 44.43 -42.89 -12.54
CA MET A 1 45.74 -43.44 -12.12
C MET A 1 46.93 -42.78 -12.84
N LYS A 2 46.99 -42.71 -14.18
CA LYS A 2 48.10 -42.03 -14.90
C LYS A 2 48.45 -40.62 -14.41
N ILE A 3 47.46 -39.82 -13.99
CA ILE A 3 47.72 -38.43 -13.59
C ILE A 3 48.41 -38.31 -12.23
N ILE A 4 48.08 -39.19 -11.27
CA ILE A 4 48.76 -39.26 -9.97
C ILE A 4 50.21 -39.70 -10.17
N GLU A 5 50.44 -40.71 -11.01
CA GLU A 5 51.78 -41.16 -11.39
C GLU A 5 52.58 -40.05 -12.09
N THR A 6 51.93 -39.27 -12.97
CA THR A 6 52.58 -38.16 -13.69
C THR A 6 52.95 -37.02 -12.73
N ILE A 7 52.06 -36.69 -11.77
CA ILE A 7 52.34 -35.70 -10.73
C ILE A 7 53.50 -36.20 -9.86
N ALA A 8 53.43 -37.45 -9.39
CA ALA A 8 54.48 -38.07 -8.59
C ALA A 8 55.85 -38.00 -9.29
N GLN A 9 55.93 -38.39 -10.56
CA GLN A 9 57.16 -38.29 -11.35
C GLN A 9 57.66 -36.85 -11.50
N LYS A 10 56.78 -35.89 -11.82
CA LYS A 10 57.18 -34.49 -12.03
C LYS A 10 57.72 -33.82 -10.77
N PHE A 11 57.22 -34.22 -9.60
CA PHE A 11 57.63 -33.67 -8.31
C PHE A 11 58.61 -34.58 -7.56
N ASN A 12 59.04 -35.67 -8.17
CA ASN A 12 59.93 -36.68 -7.56
C ASN A 12 59.40 -37.20 -6.21
N LEU A 13 58.10 -37.44 -6.15
CA LEU A 13 57.36 -37.99 -5.01
C LEU A 13 56.94 -39.43 -5.31
N SER A 14 56.57 -40.19 -4.27
CA SER A 14 55.85 -41.45 -4.48
C SER A 14 54.38 -41.19 -4.85
N PRO A 15 53.73 -42.08 -5.62
CA PRO A 15 52.29 -42.00 -5.85
C PRO A 15 51.47 -41.99 -4.56
N GLU A 16 51.90 -42.73 -3.52
CA GLU A 16 51.25 -42.72 -2.21
C GLU A 16 51.29 -41.33 -1.53
N ASP A 17 52.42 -40.62 -1.62
CA ASP A 17 52.57 -39.28 -1.04
C ASP A 17 51.66 -38.28 -1.72
N VAL A 18 51.48 -38.39 -3.04
CA VAL A 18 50.56 -37.53 -3.81
C VAL A 18 49.11 -37.79 -3.42
N LEU A 19 48.70 -39.07 -3.32
CA LEU A 19 47.34 -39.42 -2.89
C LEU A 19 47.05 -38.89 -1.48
N LYS A 20 48.01 -39.05 -0.55
CA LYS A 20 47.89 -38.56 0.82
C LYS A 20 47.80 -37.04 0.87
N SER A 21 48.59 -36.34 0.07
CA SER A 21 48.59 -34.88 0.01
C SER A 21 47.30 -34.29 -0.59
N LEU A 22 46.66 -35.04 -1.50
CA LEU A 22 45.37 -34.69 -2.09
C LEU A 22 44.18 -35.25 -1.30
N GLU A 23 44.43 -35.94 -0.19
CA GLU A 23 43.39 -36.60 0.63
C GLU A 23 42.53 -37.60 -0.17
N LEU A 24 43.15 -38.30 -1.13
CA LEU A 24 42.49 -39.26 -2.02
C LEU A 24 42.78 -40.71 -1.62
N SER A 25 41.78 -41.58 -1.73
CA SER A 25 41.94 -43.03 -1.59
C SER A 25 42.51 -43.66 -2.87
N GLN A 26 43.01 -44.90 -2.79
CA GLN A 26 43.53 -45.64 -3.96
C GLN A 26 42.48 -45.86 -5.07
N ASP A 27 41.21 -45.93 -4.68
CA ASP A 27 40.04 -46.16 -5.52
C ASP A 27 39.25 -44.87 -5.84
N TYR A 28 39.89 -43.70 -5.69
CA TYR A 28 39.26 -42.41 -5.94
C TYR A 28 38.61 -42.32 -7.33
N LYS A 29 37.44 -41.68 -7.42
CA LYS A 29 36.80 -41.38 -8.71
C LYS A 29 37.36 -40.08 -9.26
N GLN A 30 37.22 -39.88 -10.58
CA GLN A 30 37.65 -38.64 -11.25
C GLN A 30 37.10 -37.38 -10.56
N ILE A 31 35.86 -37.43 -10.07
CA ILE A 31 35.23 -36.29 -9.38
C ILE A 31 35.89 -35.96 -8.04
N ASP A 32 36.46 -36.97 -7.35
CA ASP A 32 37.14 -36.77 -6.08
C ASP A 32 38.49 -36.07 -6.31
N LEU A 33 39.21 -36.45 -7.36
CA LEU A 33 40.42 -35.75 -7.80
C LEU A 33 40.14 -34.30 -8.19
N LEU A 34 39.07 -34.05 -8.95
CA LEU A 34 38.72 -32.68 -9.34
C LEU A 34 38.43 -31.81 -8.10
N LYS A 35 37.71 -32.34 -7.11
CA LYS A 35 37.47 -31.65 -5.84
C LYS A 35 38.76 -31.37 -5.08
N ALA A 36 39.66 -32.35 -4.99
CA ALA A 36 40.96 -32.19 -4.33
C ALA A 36 41.84 -31.12 -5.01
N LEU A 37 41.67 -30.92 -6.32
CA LEU A 37 42.31 -29.86 -7.09
C LEU A 37 41.57 -28.52 -7.04
N GLY A 38 40.49 -28.40 -6.25
CA GLY A 38 39.66 -27.20 -6.16
C GLY A 38 38.76 -26.94 -7.38
N ILE A 39 38.55 -27.94 -8.24
CA ILE A 39 37.73 -27.85 -9.45
C ILE A 39 36.32 -28.37 -9.13
N TYR A 40 35.38 -27.44 -8.98
CA TYR A 40 33.98 -27.74 -8.64
C TYR A 40 33.05 -27.88 -9.84
N SER A 41 33.53 -27.50 -11.03
CA SER A 41 32.79 -27.65 -12.28
C SER A 41 33.78 -27.93 -13.40
N MET A 42 33.57 -29.06 -14.08
CA MET A 42 34.28 -29.41 -15.30
C MET A 42 33.25 -29.98 -16.26
N PHE A 43 33.20 -29.42 -17.46
CA PHE A 43 32.38 -29.94 -18.55
C PHE A 43 33.27 -30.84 -19.38
N GLY A 44 32.88 -32.12 -19.52
CA GLY A 44 33.61 -33.11 -20.29
C GLY A 44 33.56 -32.85 -21.78
N THR A 45 32.51 -32.17 -22.25
CA THR A 45 32.33 -31.78 -23.65
C THR A 45 31.91 -30.32 -23.80
N LYS A 46 32.05 -29.80 -25.02
CA LYS A 46 31.57 -28.47 -25.36
C LYS A 46 30.04 -28.40 -25.25
N GLU A 47 29.37 -29.49 -25.63
CA GLU A 47 27.91 -29.63 -25.60
C GLU A 47 27.37 -29.54 -24.17
N GLU A 48 27.99 -30.22 -23.20
CA GLU A 48 27.61 -30.15 -21.78
C GLU A 48 27.73 -28.72 -21.23
N HIS A 49 28.79 -28.01 -21.63
CA HIS A 49 28.98 -26.61 -21.24
C HIS A 49 27.91 -25.69 -21.86
N GLU A 50 27.63 -25.86 -23.15
CA GLU A 50 26.60 -25.09 -23.85
C GLU A 50 25.21 -25.32 -23.26
N GLU A 51 24.88 -26.57 -22.89
CA GLU A 51 23.59 -26.91 -22.29
C GLU A 51 23.44 -26.32 -20.89
N TYR A 52 24.50 -26.36 -20.07
CA TYR A 52 24.52 -25.69 -18.78
C TYR A 52 24.27 -24.19 -18.92
N ILE A 53 24.99 -23.51 -19.82
CA ILE A 53 24.82 -22.08 -20.08
C ILE A 53 23.39 -21.79 -20.53
N LYS A 54 22.85 -22.56 -21.51
CA LYS A 54 21.48 -22.39 -22.00
C LYS A 54 20.45 -22.54 -20.89
N SER A 55 20.61 -23.52 -19.99
CA SER A 55 19.71 -23.71 -18.86
C SER A 55 19.74 -22.53 -17.89
N LYS A 56 20.93 -21.96 -17.62
CA LYS A 56 21.07 -20.80 -16.75
C LYS A 56 20.47 -19.55 -17.37
N LEU A 57 20.73 -19.31 -18.65
CA LEU A 57 20.14 -18.19 -19.39
C LEU A 57 18.62 -18.27 -19.43
N LYS A 58 18.07 -19.46 -19.69
CA LYS A 58 16.62 -19.68 -19.66
C LYS A 58 16.03 -19.37 -18.29
N ASN A 59 16.62 -19.90 -17.22
CA ASN A 59 16.18 -19.61 -15.85
C ASN A 59 16.23 -18.11 -15.53
N TYR A 60 17.30 -17.42 -15.91
CA TYR A 60 17.40 -15.98 -15.71
C TYR A 60 16.34 -15.21 -16.50
N HIS A 61 16.05 -15.63 -17.73
CA HIS A 61 15.02 -15.00 -18.54
C HIS A 61 13.62 -15.17 -17.94
N GLU A 62 13.30 -16.36 -17.43
CA GLU A 62 12.04 -16.64 -16.74
C GLU A 62 11.91 -15.82 -15.44
N GLN A 63 13.00 -15.72 -14.66
CA GLN A 63 13.01 -14.89 -13.45
C GLN A 63 12.85 -13.40 -13.77
N LEU A 64 13.47 -12.91 -14.84
CA LEU A 64 13.31 -11.52 -15.30
C LEU A 64 11.87 -11.24 -15.71
N ALA A 65 11.27 -12.12 -16.53
CA ALA A 65 9.88 -11.96 -16.95
C ALA A 65 8.90 -11.99 -15.76
N SER A 66 9.13 -12.86 -14.77
CA SER A 66 8.34 -12.90 -13.54
C SER A 66 8.43 -11.59 -12.77
N ARG A 67 9.65 -11.08 -12.55
CA ARG A 67 9.86 -9.82 -11.83
C ARG A 67 9.27 -8.62 -12.56
N GLU A 68 9.34 -8.59 -13.89
CA GLU A 68 8.75 -7.52 -14.68
C GLU A 68 7.21 -7.52 -14.56
N ASN A 69 6.58 -8.68 -14.58
CA ASN A 69 5.14 -8.81 -14.37
C ASN A 69 4.73 -8.39 -12.96
N GLU A 70 5.45 -8.83 -11.93
CA GLU A 70 5.21 -8.38 -10.55
C GLU A 70 5.34 -6.87 -10.40
N SER A 71 6.32 -6.25 -11.07
CA SER A 71 6.50 -4.79 -11.05
C SER A 71 5.28 -4.10 -11.66
N LYS A 72 4.84 -4.54 -12.85
CA LYS A 72 3.67 -3.97 -13.53
C LYS A 72 2.40 -4.09 -12.70
N GLU A 73 2.19 -5.23 -12.04
CA GLU A 73 1.02 -5.43 -11.16
C GLU A 73 1.07 -4.50 -9.94
N LYS A 74 2.25 -4.34 -9.31
CA LYS A 74 2.43 -3.42 -8.19
C LYS A 74 2.20 -1.97 -8.60
N ASP A 75 2.73 -1.54 -9.74
CA ASP A 75 2.54 -0.18 -10.25
C ASP A 75 1.05 0.10 -10.52
N LYS A 76 0.35 -0.85 -11.15
CA LYS A 76 -1.10 -0.74 -11.34
C LYS A 76 -1.83 -0.64 -10.01
N LYS A 77 -1.43 -1.43 -9.01
CA LYS A 77 -2.06 -1.42 -7.69
C LYS A 77 -1.84 -0.09 -6.95
N ILE A 78 -0.65 0.49 -7.07
CA ILE A 78 -0.32 1.80 -6.52
C ILE A 78 -1.24 2.85 -7.13
N GLN A 79 -1.37 2.89 -8.46
CA GLN A 79 -2.24 3.85 -9.15
C GLN A 79 -3.72 3.69 -8.73
N GLU A 80 -4.21 2.45 -8.60
CA GLU A 80 -5.56 2.19 -8.11
C GLU A 80 -5.77 2.70 -6.67
N LEU A 81 -4.80 2.45 -5.78
CA LEU A 81 -4.86 2.90 -4.38
C LEU A 81 -4.76 4.43 -4.26
N GLU A 82 -3.93 5.08 -5.06
CA GLU A 82 -3.82 6.54 -5.12
C GLU A 82 -5.14 7.16 -5.58
N LEU A 83 -5.76 6.60 -6.62
CA LEU A 83 -7.08 7.04 -7.09
C LEU A 83 -8.15 6.86 -6.01
N GLN A 84 -8.21 5.69 -5.37
CA GLN A 84 -9.16 5.42 -4.28
C GLN A 84 -8.95 6.35 -3.09
N LYS A 85 -7.70 6.63 -2.74
CA LYS A 85 -7.33 7.59 -1.68
C LYS A 85 -7.85 8.98 -2.03
N SER A 86 -7.60 9.48 -3.24
CA SER A 86 -8.09 10.79 -3.69
C SER A 86 -9.61 10.87 -3.61
N GLN A 87 -10.32 9.88 -4.18
CA GLN A 87 -11.78 9.84 -4.15
C GLN A 87 -12.35 9.78 -2.74
N THR A 88 -11.67 9.09 -1.83
CA THR A 88 -12.08 8.96 -0.42
C THR A 88 -11.86 10.27 0.31
N LEU A 89 -10.71 10.93 0.12
CA LEU A 89 -10.43 12.25 0.68
C LEU A 89 -11.43 13.30 0.18
N ASP A 90 -11.77 13.29 -1.11
CA ASP A 90 -12.77 14.21 -1.66
C ASP A 90 -14.15 13.99 -1.02
N LYS A 91 -14.58 12.73 -0.87
CA LYS A 91 -15.84 12.41 -0.19
C LYS A 91 -15.82 12.85 1.28
N LEU A 92 -14.70 12.63 1.96
CA LEU A 92 -14.53 13.00 3.37
C LEU A 92 -14.59 14.52 3.55
N ASN A 93 -13.84 15.27 2.73
CA ASN A 93 -13.88 16.73 2.70
C ASN A 93 -15.30 17.23 2.49
N ASN A 94 -16.04 16.65 1.53
CA ASN A 94 -17.43 17.03 1.28
C ASN A 94 -18.36 16.79 2.48
N VAL A 95 -18.16 15.70 3.25
CA VAL A 95 -18.96 15.43 4.45
C VAL A 95 -18.66 16.46 5.54
N VAL A 96 -17.37 16.75 5.76
CA VAL A 96 -16.93 17.72 6.76
C VAL A 96 -17.36 19.14 6.39
N GLU A 97 -17.20 19.57 5.14
CA GLU A 97 -17.63 20.88 4.66
C GLU A 97 -19.13 21.09 4.84
N LYS A 98 -19.95 20.08 4.55
CA LYS A 98 -21.40 20.16 4.79
C LYS A 98 -21.73 20.39 6.26
N GLU A 99 -21.00 19.77 7.17
CA GLU A 99 -21.22 19.95 8.60
C GLU A 99 -20.76 21.33 9.08
N ILE A 100 -19.60 21.82 8.60
CA ILE A 100 -19.13 23.18 8.86
C ILE A 100 -20.15 24.22 8.37
N GLN A 101 -20.71 24.03 7.17
CA GLN A 101 -21.72 24.93 6.61
C GLN A 101 -22.98 25.01 7.48
N LYS A 102 -23.43 23.88 8.05
CA LYS A 102 -24.56 23.88 9.01
C LYS A 102 -24.26 24.64 10.30
N LEU A 103 -23.00 24.65 10.73
CA LEU A 103 -22.57 25.34 11.94
C LEU A 103 -22.43 26.86 11.76
N ASN A 104 -22.42 27.38 10.53
CA ASN A 104 -22.51 28.81 10.21
C ASN A 104 -21.51 29.70 10.97
N PHE A 105 -20.21 29.44 10.81
CA PHE A 105 -19.15 30.23 11.44
C PHE A 105 -19.10 31.70 10.96
N TYR A 106 -18.60 32.62 11.80
CA TYR A 106 -18.38 34.03 11.46
C TYR A 106 -17.26 34.26 10.42
N GLY A 107 -16.44 33.24 10.14
CA GLY A 107 -15.37 33.26 9.13
C GLY A 107 -15.48 32.14 8.11
N ASN A 108 -14.59 32.14 7.11
CA ASN A 108 -14.51 31.10 6.07
C ASN A 108 -13.69 29.90 6.57
N VAL A 109 -14.23 29.18 7.55
CA VAL A 109 -13.67 27.91 8.03
C VAL A 109 -13.92 26.85 6.96
N LYS A 110 -12.87 26.15 6.54
CA LYS A 110 -12.94 25.05 5.56
C LYS A 110 -12.56 23.74 6.19
N ALA A 111 -12.88 22.64 5.53
CA ALA A 111 -12.51 21.31 6.02
C ALA A 111 -11.00 21.14 6.17
N GLN A 112 -10.19 21.78 5.32
CA GLN A 112 -8.72 21.73 5.39
C GLN A 112 -8.15 22.43 6.64
N ASP A 113 -8.94 23.26 7.32
CA ASP A 113 -8.51 23.95 8.55
C ASP A 113 -8.68 23.06 9.80
N LEU A 114 -9.35 21.91 9.66
CA LEU A 114 -9.56 20.94 10.74
C LEU A 114 -8.45 19.89 10.76
N ASP A 115 -8.11 19.44 11.96
CA ASP A 115 -7.28 18.25 12.14
C ASP A 115 -8.15 16.99 12.00
N PHE A 116 -8.00 16.29 10.87
CA PHE A 116 -8.73 15.08 10.55
C PHE A 116 -8.40 13.90 11.45
N GLU A 117 -7.21 13.85 12.06
CA GLU A 117 -6.84 12.76 12.97
C GLU A 117 -7.56 12.91 14.31
N ALA A 118 -7.89 14.14 14.68
CA ALA A 118 -8.64 14.47 15.90
C ALA A 118 -10.16 14.57 15.68
N LEU A 119 -10.68 14.24 14.49
CA LEU A 119 -12.12 14.24 14.21
C LEU A 119 -12.78 12.94 14.66
N ASP A 120 -13.73 13.05 15.58
CA ASP A 120 -14.67 11.97 15.87
C ASP A 120 -15.82 11.98 14.84
N PHE A 121 -15.79 11.07 13.87
CA PHE A 121 -16.83 10.95 12.83
C PHE A 121 -18.18 10.41 13.36
N GLN A 122 -18.23 9.80 14.56
CA GLN A 122 -19.50 9.44 15.19
C GLN A 122 -20.21 10.66 15.79
N ASN A 123 -19.43 11.68 16.19
CA ASN A 123 -19.92 12.95 16.70
C ASN A 123 -19.23 14.13 16.00
N LEU A 124 -19.37 14.18 14.67
CA LEU A 124 -18.65 15.14 13.83
C LEU A 124 -18.91 16.59 14.25
N LYS A 125 -20.16 16.92 14.55
CA LYS A 125 -20.55 18.25 15.05
C LYS A 125 -19.81 18.60 16.34
N GLY A 126 -19.86 17.72 17.35
CA GLY A 126 -19.19 17.96 18.63
C GLY A 126 -17.67 18.11 18.47
N SER A 127 -17.07 17.30 17.62
CA SER A 127 -15.64 17.35 17.32
C SER A 127 -15.23 18.66 16.66
N ILE A 128 -15.97 19.11 15.64
CA ILE A 128 -15.74 20.39 14.96
C ILE A 128 -15.89 21.56 15.94
N LEU A 129 -16.89 21.52 16.82
CA LEU A 129 -17.10 22.54 17.85
C LEU A 129 -15.96 22.59 18.88
N ASN A 130 -15.40 21.44 19.25
CA ASN A 130 -14.26 21.37 20.16
C ASN A 130 -13.00 21.97 19.53
N GLN A 131 -12.71 21.63 18.28
CA GLN A 131 -11.60 22.23 17.54
C GLN A 131 -11.83 23.74 17.30
N ALA A 132 -13.07 24.15 17.01
CA ALA A 132 -13.43 25.56 16.90
C ALA A 132 -13.14 26.35 18.19
N LYS A 133 -13.43 25.78 19.36
CA LYS A 133 -13.08 26.41 20.65
C LYS A 133 -11.56 26.52 20.85
N GLN A 134 -10.81 25.48 20.50
CA GLN A 134 -9.34 25.50 20.59
C GLN A 134 -8.72 26.54 19.65
N ASN A 135 -9.31 26.70 18.46
CA ASN A 135 -8.85 27.64 17.43
C ASN A 135 -9.52 29.02 17.51
N ASN A 136 -10.31 29.30 18.56
CA ASN A 136 -11.05 30.55 18.78
C ASN A 136 -12.00 30.95 17.61
N TRP A 137 -12.59 29.98 16.91
CA TRP A 137 -13.60 30.24 15.88
C TRP A 137 -14.97 30.49 16.50
N THR A 138 -15.67 31.51 15.98
CA THR A 138 -16.98 31.94 16.50
C THR A 138 -18.11 31.47 15.57
N ILE A 139 -19.21 31.01 16.16
CA ILE A 139 -20.42 30.56 15.45
C ILE A 139 -21.47 31.66 15.45
N LYS A 140 -22.13 31.88 14.31
CA LYS A 140 -23.30 32.76 14.24
C LYS A 140 -24.47 32.04 14.91
N GLU A 141 -25.09 32.68 15.89
CA GLU A 141 -26.36 32.20 16.42
C GLU A 141 -27.36 32.11 15.26
N VAL A 142 -27.92 30.90 15.06
CA VAL A 142 -29.05 30.73 14.17
C VAL A 142 -30.26 31.26 14.94
N GLU A 143 -30.78 32.42 14.52
CA GLU A 143 -32.08 32.89 15.03
C GLU A 143 -33.12 31.80 14.74
N GLU A 144 -33.65 31.16 15.78
CA GLU A 144 -34.85 30.33 15.62
C GLU A 144 -35.98 31.20 15.07
N PRO A 145 -36.75 30.73 14.08
CA PRO A 145 -37.86 31.50 13.55
C PRO A 145 -38.84 31.80 14.70
N LYS A 146 -38.93 33.07 15.10
CA LYS A 146 -39.94 33.55 16.05
C LYS A 146 -41.30 33.09 15.53
N GLN A 147 -41.98 32.26 16.30
CA GLN A 147 -43.38 31.91 16.03
C GLN A 147 -44.17 33.21 15.97
N GLN A 148 -44.74 33.52 14.80
CA GLN A 148 -45.66 34.63 14.67
C GLN A 148 -46.91 34.30 15.49
N GLU A 149 -47.14 35.04 16.57
CA GLU A 149 -48.41 35.03 17.28
C GLU A 149 -49.52 35.45 16.30
N THR A 150 -50.39 34.51 15.93
CA THR A 150 -51.61 34.79 15.20
C THR A 150 -52.58 35.52 16.12
N THR A 151 -52.64 36.85 16.00
CA THR A 151 -53.68 37.65 16.64
C THR A 151 -55.03 37.28 16.01
N GLN A 152 -55.82 36.44 16.69
CA GLN A 152 -57.22 36.20 16.32
C GLN A 152 -57.99 37.52 16.45
N ARG A 153 -58.42 38.08 15.32
CA ARG A 153 -59.42 39.15 15.30
C ARG A 153 -60.79 38.50 15.51
N ASP A 154 -61.40 38.75 16.67
CA ASP A 154 -62.82 38.51 16.92
C ASP A 154 -63.66 39.30 15.90
N THR A 155 -64.18 38.62 14.88
CA THR A 155 -65.28 39.13 14.08
C THR A 155 -66.59 38.87 14.84
N LYS A 156 -67.09 39.89 15.54
CA LYS A 156 -68.48 39.95 15.99
C LYS A 156 -69.41 39.84 14.77
N VAL A 157 -70.05 38.69 14.62
CA VAL A 157 -71.16 38.48 13.67
C VAL A 157 -72.37 39.26 14.19
N PHE A 158 -72.75 40.35 13.52
CA PHE A 158 -74.04 41.01 13.73
C PHE A 158 -75.13 40.21 13.00
N SER A 159 -75.96 39.49 13.75
CA SER A 159 -77.20 38.89 13.25
C SER A 159 -78.29 39.96 13.16
N TYR A 160 -78.70 40.36 11.96
CA TYR A 160 -79.95 41.10 11.77
C TYR A 160 -81.12 40.12 11.66
N GLY A 161 -82.00 40.16 12.65
CA GLY A 161 -83.28 39.47 12.67
C GLY A 161 -84.32 40.16 11.77
N ILE A 162 -85.14 39.33 11.14
CA ILE A 162 -86.23 39.65 10.21
C ILE A 162 -87.39 40.34 10.97
N VAL A 163 -87.99 41.37 10.39
CA VAL A 163 -89.33 41.85 10.76
C VAL A 163 -90.22 41.86 9.51
N THR A 164 -91.10 40.86 9.41
CA THR A 164 -92.29 40.89 8.57
C THR A 164 -93.39 41.66 9.31
N LYS A 165 -94.09 42.56 8.62
CA LYS A 165 -95.34 43.17 9.10
C LYS A 165 -96.53 42.55 8.37
N ASN A 166 -97.55 42.24 9.16
CA ASN A 166 -98.90 41.81 8.76
C ASN A 166 -99.61 42.83 7.86
#